data_AF-A0A246AFU6-F1
#
_entry.id   AF-A0A246AFU6-F1
#
_cell.length_a   1.000
_cell.length_b   1.000
_cell.length_c   1.000
_cell.angle_alpha   90.00
_cell.angle_beta   90.00
_cell.angle_gamma   90.00
#
_symmetry.space_group_name_H-M   'P 1'
#
loop_
_entity.id
_entity.type
_entity.pdbx_description
1 polymer ?
#
loop_
_entity_poly.entity_id
_entity_poly.type
_entity_poly.pdbx_seq_one_letter_code
_entity_poly.pdbx_strand_id
1 'polypeptide(L)' 'MIEKKELLSENLKDFMDYSVDVLNAMDGAPEHSVEQQDAVNVKIQNLKIYLNHLEASYNENTPRGNADASAAEIADIVL' A
#
# COMPACT_ATOMS: atom_id res chain seq x y z
N MET A 1 -3.68 18.95 15.57
CA MET A 1 -2.40 18.50 14.99
C MET A 1 -2.70 18.16 13.54
N ILE A 2 -1.97 18.72 12.58
CA ILE A 2 -2.12 18.29 11.18
C ILE A 2 -1.35 16.97 11.10
N GLU A 3 -2.07 15.85 11.05
CA GLU A 3 -1.46 14.55 10.74
C GLU A 3 -0.78 14.68 9.38
N LYS A 4 0.55 14.55 9.38
CA LYS A 4 1.32 14.58 8.15
C LYS A 4 1.01 13.27 7.42
N LYS A 5 0.33 13.36 6.28
CA LYS A 5 0.12 12.23 5.39
C LYS A 5 1.49 11.66 4.99
N GLU A 6 1.69 10.37 5.24
CA GLU A 6 2.92 9.68 4.85
C GLU A 6 3.10 9.71 3.33
N LEU A 7 4.35 9.83 2.90
CA LEU A 7 4.72 9.79 1.49
C LEU A 7 4.50 8.38 0.92
N LEU A 8 4.35 8.28 -0.40
CA LEU A 8 4.23 6.99 -1.10
C LEU A 8 5.42 6.06 -0.79
N SER A 9 6.63 6.62 -0.76
CA SER A 9 7.85 5.86 -0.42
C SER A 9 7.88 5.38 1.02
N GLU A 10 7.26 6.11 1.95
CA GLU A 10 7.16 5.72 3.37
C GLU A 10 6.19 4.55 3.50
N ASN A 11 5.02 4.62 2.83
CA ASN A 11 4.06 3.50 2.78
C ASN A 11 4.67 2.23 2.16
N LEU A 12 5.48 2.37 1.10
CA LEU A 12 6.18 1.22 0.48
C LEU A 12 7.22 0.63 1.44
N LYS A 13 7.98 1.50 2.13
CA LYS A 13 8.98 1.05 3.10
C LYS A 13 8.32 0.27 4.23
N ASP A 14 7.22 0.76 4.77
CA ASP A 14 6.52 0.10 5.87
C ASP A 14 5.95 -1.26 5.46
N PHE A 15 5.39 -1.35 4.25
CA PHE A 15 4.98 -2.63 3.67
C PHE A 15 6.15 -3.62 3.55
N MET A 16 7.30 -3.17 3.06
CA MET A 16 8.49 -4.01 2.87
C MET A 16 9.09 -4.46 4.21
N ASP A 17 9.22 -3.54 5.17
CA ASP A 17 9.76 -3.84 6.50
C ASP A 17 8.86 -4.85 7.23
N TYR A 18 7.54 -4.68 7.14
CA TYR A 18 6.59 -5.62 7.74
C TYR A 18 6.55 -6.96 7.01
N SER A 19 6.78 -6.98 5.69
CA SER A 19 6.91 -8.23 4.93
C SER A 19 8.09 -9.08 5.42
N VAL A 20 9.19 -8.46 5.82
CA VAL A 20 10.35 -9.18 6.39
C VAL A 20 10.01 -9.76 7.76
N ASP A 21 9.24 -9.05 8.60
CA ASP A 21 8.76 -9.58 9.89
C ASP A 21 7.80 -10.77 9.69
N VAL A 22 6.91 -10.71 8.71
CA VAL A 22 6.03 -11.84 8.34
C VAL A 22 6.86 -13.02 7.84
N LEU A 23 7.85 -12.78 6.97
CA LEU A 23 8.75 -13.81 6.47
C LEU A 23 9.48 -14.52 7.63
N ASN A 24 10.06 -13.76 8.56
CA ASN A 24 10.76 -14.31 9.72
C ASN A 24 9.83 -15.09 10.66
N ALA A 25 8.53 -14.76 10.71
CA ALA A 25 7.54 -15.51 11.47
C ALA A 25 7.12 -16.82 10.79
N MET A 26 7.39 -16.96 9.49
CA MET A 26 7.10 -18.16 8.70
C MET A 26 8.34 -19.06 8.52
N ASP A 27 9.54 -18.48 8.58
CA ASP A 27 10.80 -19.18 8.41
C ASP A 27 11.28 -19.76 9.77
N GLY A 28 11.33 -21.09 9.89
CA GLY A 28 11.95 -21.74 11.06
C GLY A 28 11.26 -22.95 11.69
N ALA A 29 10.05 -23.36 11.28
CA ALA A 29 9.42 -24.57 11.84
C ALA A 29 8.76 -25.44 10.77
N PRO A 30 9.07 -26.76 10.69
CA PRO A 30 8.40 -27.67 9.78
C PRO A 30 6.91 -27.85 10.12
N GLU A 31 6.51 -27.57 11.37
CA GLU A 31 5.12 -27.59 11.83
C GLU A 31 4.90 -26.44 12.83
N HIS A 32 4.05 -25.46 12.47
CA HIS A 32 3.58 -24.46 13.42
C HIS A 32 2.56 -25.09 14.39
N SER A 33 2.69 -24.82 15.68
CA SER A 33 1.60 -25.04 16.65
C SER A 33 0.38 -24.20 16.26
N VAL A 34 -0.80 -24.53 16.80
CA VAL A 34 -2.04 -23.76 16.54
C VAL A 34 -1.85 -22.28 16.90
N GLU A 35 -1.19 -21.99 18.02
CA GLU A 35 -0.92 -20.62 18.46
C GLU A 35 0.02 -19.86 17.51
N GLN A 36 1.02 -20.55 16.95
CA GLN A 36 1.92 -19.99 15.94
C GLN A 36 1.20 -19.75 14.61
N GLN A 37 0.30 -20.65 14.21
CA GLN A 37 -0.55 -20.45 13.04
C GLN A 37 -1.43 -19.22 13.20
N ASP A 38 -2.06 -19.04 14.35
CA ASP A 38 -2.87 -17.86 14.66
C ASP A 38 -2.04 -16.56 14.62
N ALA A 39 -0.83 -16.59 15.20
CA ALA A 39 0.07 -15.44 15.16
C ALA A 39 0.50 -15.06 13.73
N VAL A 40 0.85 -16.05 12.90
CA VAL A 40 1.17 -15.84 11.48
C VAL A 40 -0.04 -15.32 10.72
N ASN A 41 -1.23 -15.86 10.98
CA ASN A 41 -2.47 -15.39 10.35
C ASN A 41 -2.74 -13.91 10.69
N VAL A 42 -2.56 -13.50 11.94
CA VAL A 42 -2.67 -12.08 12.35
C VAL A 42 -1.65 -11.22 11.62
N LYS A 43 -0.39 -11.65 11.53
CA LYS A 43 0.65 -10.95 10.76
C LYS A 43 0.26 -10.81 9.28
N ILE A 44 -0.28 -11.86 8.66
CA ILE A 44 -0.78 -11.80 7.27
C ILE A 44 -1.93 -10.80 7.13
N GLN A 45 -2.87 -10.74 8.08
CA GLN A 45 -3.95 -9.75 8.02
C GLN A 45 -3.42 -8.32 8.14
N ASN A 46 -2.45 -8.08 9.02
CA ASN A 46 -1.81 -6.77 9.13
C ASN A 46 -1.02 -6.41 7.86
N LEU A 47 -0.36 -7.37 7.22
CA LEU A 47 0.34 -7.13 5.95
C LEU A 47 -0.61 -6.66 4.85
N LYS A 48 -1.85 -7.19 4.81
CA LYS A 48 -2.89 -6.70 3.89
C LYS A 48 -3.29 -5.25 4.17
N ILE A 49 -3.30 -4.82 5.43
CA ILE A 49 -3.59 -3.42 5.79
C ILE A 49 -2.50 -2.51 5.23
N TYR A 50 -1.22 -2.87 5.40
CA TYR A 50 -0.11 -2.11 4.81
C TYR A 50 -0.17 -2.06 3.28
N LEU A 51 -0.55 -3.16 2.62
CA LEU A 51 -0.78 -3.16 1.18
C LEU A 51 -1.91 -2.21 0.77
N ASN A 52 -3.03 -2.22 1.49
CA ASN A 52 -4.15 -1.30 1.21
C ASN A 52 -3.75 0.17 1.39
N HIS A 53 -2.92 0.48 2.40
CA HIS A 53 -2.38 1.84 2.58
C HIS A 53 -1.49 2.25 1.42
N LEU A 54 -0.61 1.36 0.96
CA LEU A 54 0.22 1.59 -0.21
C LEU A 54 -0.60 1.80 -1.49
N GLU A 55 -1.62 0.97 -1.73
CA GLU A 55 -2.52 1.12 -2.87
C GLU A 55 -3.31 2.43 -2.83
N ALA A 56 -3.87 2.78 -1.67
CA ALA A 56 -4.56 4.05 -1.47
C ALA A 56 -3.63 5.23 -1.73
N SER A 57 -2.44 5.21 -1.10
CA SER A 57 -1.42 6.25 -1.27
C SER A 57 -0.98 6.37 -2.73
N TYR A 58 -0.81 5.25 -3.44
CA TYR A 58 -0.47 5.26 -4.87
C TYR A 58 -1.58 5.91 -5.71
N ASN A 59 -2.83 5.49 -5.54
CA ASN A 59 -3.96 6.00 -6.32
C ASN A 59 -4.24 7.50 -6.06
N GLU A 60 -4.02 7.97 -4.83
CA GLU A 60 -4.15 9.39 -4.48
C GLU A 60 -3.04 10.24 -5.10
N ASN A 61 -1.82 9.71 -5.21
CA ASN A 61 -0.66 10.41 -5.78
C ASN A 61 -0.52 10.21 -7.30
N THR A 62 -1.26 9.26 -7.88
CA THR A 62 -1.36 9.05 -9.32
C THR A 62 -2.82 9.26 -9.74
N PRO A 63 -3.28 10.52 -9.84
CA PRO A 63 -4.60 10.77 -10.38
C PRO A 63 -4.64 10.16 -11.78
N ARG A 64 -5.35 9.05 -11.91
CA ARG A 64 -5.87 8.60 -13.20
C ARG A 64 -6.72 9.76 -13.66
N GLY A 65 -6.18 10.57 -14.57
CA GLY A 65 -6.98 11.57 -15.25
C GLY A 65 -8.25 10.88 -15.70
N ASN A 66 -9.39 11.53 -15.50
CA ASN A 66 -10.49 11.35 -16.44
C ASN A 66 -9.83 11.38 -17.82
N ALA A 67 -9.85 10.24 -18.52
CA ALA A 67 -9.39 10.16 -19.90
C ALA A 67 -10.34 10.92 -20.85
N ASP A 68 -10.97 12.01 -20.37
CA ASP A 68 -12.03 12.78 -21.03
C ASP A 68 -12.10 14.26 -20.60
N ALA A 69 -11.11 14.84 -19.90
CA ALA A 69 -11.25 16.23 -19.42
C ALA A 69 -10.05 17.17 -19.64
N SER A 70 -9.10 16.83 -20.51
CA SER A 70 -7.96 17.72 -20.85
C SER A 70 -7.74 17.91 -22.36
N ALA A 71 -8.72 17.53 -23.19
CA ALA A 71 -8.70 17.79 -24.64
C ALA A 71 -9.56 19.01 -25.06
N ALA A 72 -10.24 19.70 -24.13
CA ALA A 72 -11.23 20.73 -24.47
C ALA A 72 -10.78 22.20 -24.29
N GLU A 73 -9.54 22.47 -23.85
CA GLU A 73 -9.08 23.86 -23.62
C GLU A 73 -8.12 24.43 -24.67
N ILE A 74 -7.89 23.73 -25.80
CA ILE A 74 -7.05 24.25 -26.91
C ILE A 74 -7.84 24.37 -28.23
N ALA A 75 -9.12 24.74 -28.15
CA ALA A 75 -9.94 24.97 -29.35
C ALA A 75 -10.49 26.39 -29.49
N ASP A 76 -10.16 27.33 -28.60
CA ASP A 76 -10.73 28.70 -28.67
C ASP A 76 -9.70 29.84 -28.60
N ILE A 77 -8.47 29.59 -29.07
CA ILE A 77 -7.56 30.68 -29.40
C ILE A 77 -7.01 30.45 -30.82
N VAL A 78 -7.30 31.42 -31.68
CA VAL A 78 -6.81 31.66 -33.06
C VAL A 78 -7.69 31.11 -34.21
N LEU A 79 -8.66 31.92 -34.64
CA LEU A 79 -8.61 32.66 -35.92
C LEU A 79 -9.70 33.74 -35.99
#